data_AF-A0A0C2Z4Y2-F1
#
_entry.id   AF-A0A0C2Z4Y2-F1
#
_cell.length_a   1.000
_cell.length_b   1.000
_cell.length_c   1.000
_cell.angle_alpha   90.00
_cell.angle_beta   90.00
_cell.angle_gamma   90.00
#
_symmetry.space_group_name_H-M   'P 1'
#
loop_
_entity.id
_entity.type
_entity.pdbx_description
1 polymer ?
#
loop_
_entity_poly.entity_id
_entity_poly.type
_entity_poly.pdbx_seq_one_letter_code
_entity_poly.pdbx_strand_id
1 'polypeptide(L)'
;APPPYSPDWDGEKLPAYAPSSESEPDTVARQMFKYGFLFPIFWAIGVYFLVTPMRVTPDWEQDKTEEEREKILSNLRQTETKWAKRCLWALISFFVCIILIIAAIVLV
;
A
#
# COMPACT_ATOMS: atom_id res chain seq x y z
N ALA A 1 -39.74 -6.06 -33.29
CA ALA A 1 -38.48 -6.83 -33.23
C ALA A 1 -37.35 -5.86 -32.89
N PRO A 2 -36.36 -6.24 -32.07
CA PRO A 2 -35.18 -5.41 -31.85
C PRO A 2 -34.41 -5.20 -33.18
N PRO A 3 -33.64 -4.11 -33.31
CA PRO A 3 -32.80 -3.90 -34.49
C PRO A 3 -31.78 -5.05 -34.63
N PRO A 4 -31.45 -5.47 -35.87
CA PRO A 4 -30.39 -6.45 -36.11
C PRO A 4 -29.07 -5.94 -35.53
N TYR A 5 -28.40 -6.75 -34.70
CA TYR A 5 -27.05 -6.43 -34.25
C TYR A 5 -26.13 -6.34 -35.47
N SER A 6 -25.47 -5.20 -35.62
CA SER A 6 -24.54 -4.96 -36.71
C SER A 6 -23.23 -5.75 -36.44
N PRO A 7 -22.69 -6.46 -37.45
CA PRO A 7 -21.44 -7.20 -37.33
C PRO A 7 -20.20 -6.30 -37.50
N ASP A 8 -20.38 -4.98 -37.52
CA ASP A 8 -19.33 -3.94 -37.56
C ASP A 8 -18.63 -3.76 -36.19
N TRP A 9 -18.85 -4.69 -35.27
CA TRP A 9 -17.95 -4.89 -34.15
C TRP A 9 -16.64 -5.51 -34.66
N ASP A 10 -15.88 -4.71 -35.40
CA ASP A 10 -14.44 -4.76 -35.30
C ASP A 10 -14.16 -4.76 -33.80
N GLY A 11 -13.38 -5.70 -33.30
CA GLY A 11 -12.97 -5.69 -31.90
C GLY A 11 -12.07 -4.50 -31.59
N GLU A 12 -12.52 -3.26 -31.90
CA GLU A 12 -12.13 -2.01 -31.28
C GLU A 12 -12.27 -2.25 -29.79
N LYS A 13 -11.14 -2.75 -29.31
CA LYS A 13 -10.71 -2.97 -27.96
C LYS A 13 -11.55 -2.08 -27.07
N LEU A 14 -12.62 -2.66 -26.49
CA LEU A 14 -13.34 -2.05 -25.38
C LEU A 14 -12.25 -1.40 -24.52
N PRO A 15 -12.35 -0.10 -24.16
CA PRO A 15 -11.31 0.53 -23.38
C PRO A 15 -11.03 -0.43 -22.25
N ALA A 16 -9.82 -0.98 -22.22
CA ALA A 16 -9.49 -1.96 -21.22
C ALA A 16 -9.71 -1.20 -19.93
N TYR A 17 -10.74 -1.57 -19.18
CA TYR A 17 -10.92 -1.11 -17.82
C TYR A 17 -9.75 -1.76 -17.08
N ALA A 18 -8.58 -1.16 -17.24
CA ALA A 18 -7.44 -1.46 -16.43
C ALA A 18 -7.97 -1.32 -15.02
N PRO A 19 -7.79 -2.32 -14.14
CA PRO A 19 -8.03 -2.12 -12.72
C PRO A 19 -7.34 -0.81 -12.40
N SER A 20 -8.13 0.19 -11.98
CA SER A 20 -7.73 1.60 -11.89
C SER A 20 -6.28 1.67 -11.44
N SER A 21 -5.38 2.05 -12.36
CA SER A 21 -3.94 2.08 -12.13
C SER A 21 -3.53 3.08 -11.03
N GLU A 22 -4.50 3.80 -10.48
CA GLU A 22 -4.39 4.65 -9.29
C GLU A 22 -4.47 3.89 -7.97
N SER A 23 -4.83 2.60 -7.98
CA SER A 23 -4.82 1.79 -6.77
C SER A 23 -3.37 1.45 -6.40
N GLU A 24 -2.80 2.23 -5.47
CA GLU A 24 -1.51 1.92 -4.86
C GLU A 24 -1.46 0.43 -4.47
N PRO A 25 -0.37 -0.29 -4.81
CA PRO A 25 -0.28 -1.72 -4.53
C PRO A 25 -0.55 -1.98 -3.05
N ASP A 26 -1.31 -3.04 -2.76
CA ASP A 26 -1.59 -3.42 -1.37
C ASP A 26 -0.29 -3.95 -0.74
N THR A 27 0.39 -3.06 -0.03
CA THR A 27 1.65 -3.38 0.66
C THR A 27 1.39 -3.82 2.09
N VAL A 28 2.33 -4.61 2.64
CA VAL A 28 2.29 -5.02 4.05
C VAL A 28 2.30 -3.79 4.97
N ALA A 29 3.09 -2.75 4.64
CA ALA A 29 3.13 -1.51 5.40
C ALA A 29 1.76 -0.80 5.48
N ARG A 30 0.98 -0.80 4.39
CA ARG A 30 -0.38 -0.25 4.35
C ARG A 30 -1.33 -1.03 5.27
N GLN A 31 -1.21 -2.35 5.30
CA GLN A 31 -2.00 -3.18 6.21
C GLN A 31 -1.60 -2.95 7.67
N MET A 32 -0.31 -2.88 7.99
CA MET A 32 0.18 -2.58 9.34
C MET A 32 -0.32 -1.22 9.85
N PHE A 33 -0.41 -0.22 8.97
CA PHE A 33 -1.02 1.06 9.32
C PHE A 33 -2.49 0.92 9.74
N LYS A 34 -3.30 0.20 8.95
CA LYS A 34 -4.72 -0.05 9.23
C LYS A 34 -4.91 -0.83 10.54
N TYR A 35 -4.14 -1.90 10.74
CA TYR A 35 -4.21 -2.72 11.95
C TYR A 35 -3.65 -2.01 13.18
N GLY A 36 -2.70 -1.09 13.01
CA GLY A 36 -2.11 -0.39 14.13
C GLY A 36 -3.09 0.52 14.89
N PHE A 37 -4.20 0.91 14.27
CA PHE A 37 -5.28 1.61 14.98
C PHE A 37 -5.93 0.74 16.07
N LEU A 38 -5.95 -0.59 15.89
CA LEU A 38 -6.42 -1.54 16.90
C LEU A 38 -5.30 -1.92 17.87
N PHE A 39 -4.06 -2.04 17.38
CA PHE A 39 -2.90 -2.43 18.17
C PHE A 39 -1.67 -1.55 17.84
N PRO A 40 -1.35 -0.53 18.65
CA PRO A 40 -0.30 0.44 18.32
C PRO A 40 1.10 -0.18 18.13
N ILE A 41 1.35 -1.38 18.66
CA ILE A 41 2.59 -2.15 18.44
C ILE A 41 2.80 -2.46 16.96
N PHE A 42 1.73 -2.64 16.17
CA PHE A 42 1.83 -2.94 14.74
C PHE A 42 2.39 -1.78 13.92
N TRP A 43 2.21 -0.53 14.36
CA TRP A 43 2.88 0.60 13.71
C TRP A 43 4.40 0.52 13.88
N ALA A 44 4.92 -0.04 14.98
CA ALA A 44 6.37 -0.21 15.18
C ALA A 44 6.95 -1.27 14.23
N ILE A 45 6.20 -2.34 13.99
CA ILE A 45 6.51 -3.34 12.96
C ILE A 45 6.51 -2.66 11.58
N GLY A 46 5.52 -1.83 11.28
CA GLY A 46 5.49 -1.03 10.05
C GLY A 46 6.71 -0.13 9.87
N VAL A 47 7.23 0.48 10.94
CA VAL A 47 8.47 1.28 10.91
C VAL A 47 9.70 0.41 10.63
N TYR A 48 9.75 -0.82 11.15
CA TYR A 48 10.86 -1.74 10.89
C TYR A 48 11.04 -2.07 9.40
N PHE A 49 9.95 -2.03 8.62
CA PHE A 49 10.02 -2.16 7.15
C PHE A 49 10.77 -1.01 6.46
N LEU A 50 10.96 0.17 7.09
CA LEU A 50 11.84 1.22 6.52
C LEU A 50 13.31 0.82 6.50
N VAL A 51 13.72 -0.02 7.46
CA VAL A 51 15.13 -0.42 7.64
C VAL A 51 15.42 -1.73 6.91
N THR A 52 14.39 -2.55 6.69
CA THR A 52 14.55 -3.89 6.11
C THR A 52 14.56 -3.83 4.59
N PRO A 53 15.64 -4.27 3.92
CA PRO A 53 15.65 -4.38 2.47
C PRO A 53 14.72 -5.51 2.02
N MET A 54 13.74 -5.18 1.17
CA MET A 54 12.86 -6.18 0.58
C MET A 54 13.66 -7.14 -0.29
N ARG A 55 13.69 -8.42 0.10
CA ARG A 55 14.32 -9.50 -0.65
C ARG A 55 13.24 -10.16 -1.50
N VAL A 56 13.38 -10.06 -2.81
CA VAL A 56 12.53 -10.80 -3.76
C VAL A 56 13.09 -12.21 -3.92
N THR A 57 12.21 -13.21 -3.91
CA THR A 57 12.57 -14.58 -4.25
C THR A 57 12.80 -14.67 -5.76
N PRO A 58 13.79 -15.46 -6.24
CA PRO A 58 14.05 -15.61 -7.67
C PRO A 58 12.87 -16.14 -8.50
N ASP A 59 11.87 -16.78 -7.87
CA ASP A 59 10.63 -17.23 -8.55
C ASP A 59 9.55 -16.13 -8.68
N TRP A 60 9.86 -14.89 -8.33
CA TRP A 60 8.88 -13.79 -8.36
C TRP A 60 8.55 -13.35 -9.80
N GLU A 61 7.29 -13.52 -10.20
CA GLU A 61 6.73 -13.07 -11.49
C GLU A 61 7.50 -13.56 -12.72
N GLN A 62 7.83 -14.86 -12.76
CA GLN A 62 8.54 -15.51 -13.88
C GLN A 62 7.91 -15.26 -15.27
N ASP A 63 6.59 -15.01 -15.32
CA ASP A 63 5.85 -14.77 -16.55
C ASP A 63 6.03 -13.36 -17.15
N LYS A 64 6.67 -12.43 -16.42
CA LYS A 64 6.87 -11.04 -16.87
C LYS A 64 8.29 -10.75 -17.31
N THR A 65 8.45 -9.78 -18.21
CA THR A 65 9.76 -9.29 -18.66
C THR A 65 10.55 -8.66 -17.51
N GLU A 66 11.87 -8.81 -17.49
CA GLU A 66 12.75 -8.25 -16.44
C GLU A 66 12.52 -6.75 -16.21
N GLU A 67 12.32 -5.97 -17.27
CA GLU A 67 12.04 -4.53 -17.18
C GLU A 67 10.72 -4.19 -16.48
N GLU A 68 9.69 -5.04 -16.63
CA GLU A 68 8.41 -4.86 -15.96
C GLU A 68 8.52 -5.19 -14.47
N ARG A 69 9.30 -6.23 -14.14
CA ARG A 69 9.56 -6.62 -12.74
C ARG A 69 10.27 -5.51 -11.98
N GLU A 70 11.28 -4.87 -12.57
CA GLU A 70 11.99 -3.74 -11.94
C GLU A 70 11.06 -2.55 -11.70
N LYS A 71 10.16 -2.25 -12.64
CA LYS A 71 9.15 -1.19 -12.48
C LYS A 71 8.16 -1.51 -11.36
N ILE A 72 7.69 -2.76 -11.27
CA ILE A 72 6.78 -3.18 -10.19
C ILE A 72 7.50 -3.09 -8.84
N LEU A 73 8.73 -3.60 -8.75
CA LEU A 73 9.50 -3.62 -7.51
C LEU A 73 9.83 -2.20 -7.01
N SER A 74 10.21 -1.30 -7.92
CA SER A 74 10.48 0.10 -7.58
C SER A 74 9.23 0.83 -7.09
N ASN A 75 8.08 0.64 -7.76
CA ASN A 75 6.79 1.18 -7.31
C ASN A 75 6.36 0.64 -5.95
N LEU A 76 6.59 -0.66 -5.69
CA LEU A 76 6.24 -1.30 -4.43
C LEU A 76 7.11 -0.77 -3.29
N ARG A 77 8.43 -0.60 -3.49
CA ARG A 77 9.33 0.03 -2.51
C ARG A 77 8.96 1.48 -2.18
N GLN A 78 8.61 2.27 -3.20
CA GLN A 78 8.18 3.65 -2.96
C GLN A 78 6.88 3.69 -2.16
N THR A 79 5.95 2.79 -2.46
CA THR A 79 4.68 2.70 -1.73
C THR A 79 4.89 2.25 -0.28
N GLU A 80 5.68 1.21 -0.06
CA GLU A 80 6.01 0.73 1.29
C GLU A 80 6.67 1.82 2.15
N THR A 81 7.68 2.49 1.62
CA THR A 81 8.38 3.55 2.38
C THR A 81 7.47 4.72 2.72
N LYS A 82 6.55 5.09 1.82
CA LYS A 82 5.52 6.11 2.10
C LYS A 82 4.63 5.69 3.27
N TRP A 83 4.10 4.47 3.24
CA TRP A 83 3.20 3.96 4.29
C TRP A 83 3.94 3.73 5.61
N ALA A 84 5.17 3.25 5.57
CA ALA A 84 5.97 3.03 6.77
C ALA A 84 6.37 4.36 7.45
N LYS A 85 6.61 5.44 6.70
CA LYS A 85 6.72 6.79 7.25
C LYS A 85 5.42 7.26 7.91
N ARG A 86 4.25 6.97 7.32
CA ARG A 86 2.95 7.26 7.95
C ARG A 86 2.78 6.51 9.27
N CYS A 87 3.22 5.24 9.35
CA CYS A 87 3.25 4.48 10.61
C CYS A 87 4.14 5.14 11.68
N LEU A 88 5.30 5.69 11.29
CA LEU A 88 6.17 6.43 12.21
C LEU A 88 5.43 7.64 12.81
N TRP A 89 4.81 8.46 11.95
CA TRP A 89 4.06 9.64 12.40
C TRP A 89 2.87 9.26 13.29
N ALA A 90 2.16 8.16 12.97
CA ALA A 90 1.07 7.66 13.79
C ALA A 90 1.56 7.26 15.20
N LEU A 91 2.70 6.55 15.31
CA LEU A 91 3.30 6.23 16.60
C LEU A 91 3.67 7.47 17.41
N ILE A 92 4.35 8.43 16.78
CA ILE A 92 4.75 9.66 17.46
C ILE A 92 3.50 10.39 17.97
N SER A 93 2.49 10.56 17.12
CA SER A 93 1.22 11.17 17.50
C SER A 93 0.57 10.45 18.68
N PHE A 94 0.55 9.12 18.66
CA PHE A 94 -0.04 8.31 19.71
C PHE A 94 0.65 8.52 21.07
N PHE A 95 1.99 8.48 21.11
CA PHE A 95 2.74 8.74 22.35
C PHE A 95 2.55 10.17 22.85
N VAL A 96 2.55 11.17 21.95
CA VAL A 96 2.27 12.56 22.33
C VAL A 96 0.89 12.70 22.96
N CYS A 97 -0.15 12.11 22.35
CA CYS A 97 -1.49 12.12 22.92
C CYS A 97 -1.54 11.46 24.32
N ILE A 98 -0.87 10.31 24.52
CA ILE A 98 -0.80 9.67 25.83
C ILE A 98 -0.13 10.57 26.86
N ILE A 99 1.00 11.18 26.53
CA ILE A 99 1.73 12.08 27.44
C ILE A 99 0.84 13.26 27.84
N LEU A 100 0.12 13.86 26.89
CA LEU A 100 -0.80 14.97 27.16
C LEU A 100 -1.95 14.55 28.07
N ILE A 101 -2.52 13.36 27.86
CA ILE A 101 -3.60 12.82 28.71
C ILE A 101 -3.08 12.59 30.14
N ILE A 102 -1.91 11.96 30.30
CA ILE A 102 -1.31 11.72 31.61
C ILE A 102 -1.01 13.04 32.31
N ALA A 103 -0.41 14.01 31.61
CA ALA A 103 -0.13 15.33 32.16
C ALA A 103 -1.42 16.04 32.61
N ALA A 104 -2.50 15.97 31.82
CA ALA A 104 -3.79 16.54 32.20
C ALA A 104 -4.36 15.86 33.46
N ILE A 105 -4.28 14.54 33.58
CA ILE A 105 -4.74 13.81 34.77
C ILE A 105 -3.92 14.17 36.01
N VAL A 106 -2.61 14.37 35.87
CA VAL A 106 -1.71 14.68 36.99
C VAL A 106 -1.83 16.15 37.44
N LEU A 107 -2.16 17.07 36.53
CA LEU A 107 -2.27 18.50 36.80
C LEU A 107 -3.66 18.96 37.25
N VAL A 108 -4.68 18.10 37.11
CA VAL A 108 -6.05 18.29 37.62
C VAL A 108 -6.15 17.77 39.04
#